data_AF-A0A929KJ20-F1
#
_entry.id   AF-A0A929KJ20-F1
#
_cell.length_a   1.000
_cell.length_b   1.000
_cell.length_c   1.000
_cell.angle_alpha   90.00
_cell.angle_beta   90.00
_cell.angle_gamma   90.00
#
_symmetry.space_group_name_H-M   'P 1'
#
loop_
_entity.id
_entity.type
_entity.pdbx_description
1 polymer ?
#
loop_
_entity_poly.entity_id
_entity_poly.type
_entity_poly.pdbx_seq_one_letter_code
_entity_poly.pdbx_strand_id
1 'polypeptide(L)'
;MLKFPVISPTLIDLVIFNSKNLFMRYQKLILVCLLFNLISCHQRSSKGSQPVIQGIWKKHGYGQIVRINKTDIEFYDVTKKSCLPVKTISLKNIKEFGDIVGLTAATLLIHSGINFYSFTRLKELPKSCKIQSDLALKDPIYNFNVFWHTFNENYAFFQKRNIDWDQIYKDYRPKINRKMSDRDLYLLLNEIITKFKDGHITLDAPEDIVKEAALPTQKISDGSSITKIPDVSPLKLRTALLNRYLKRPTFSGRDFYGNGLLNWGITKENVGYI
;
A
#
# COMPACT_ATOMS: atom_id res chain seq x y z
N MET A 1 -22.74 -15.78 19.83
CA MET A 1 -23.73 -16.73 20.38
C MET A 1 -24.20 -17.60 19.22
N LEU A 2 -23.81 -18.89 19.23
CA LEU A 2 -24.18 -19.89 18.22
C LEU A 2 -25.68 -20.21 18.29
N LYS A 3 -26.30 -20.53 17.14
CA LYS A 3 -27.32 -21.60 17.02
C LYS A 3 -27.63 -21.88 15.54
N PHE A 4 -27.17 -23.03 15.07
CA PHE A 4 -27.75 -23.77 13.94
C PHE A 4 -28.97 -24.57 14.43
N PRO A 5 -29.95 -24.86 13.57
CA PRO A 5 -30.80 -26.03 13.71
C PRO A 5 -30.36 -27.18 12.79
N VAL A 6 -30.40 -28.39 13.35
CA VAL A 6 -30.22 -29.71 12.72
C VAL A 6 -31.57 -30.46 12.85
N ILE A 7 -31.70 -31.59 12.11
CA ILE A 7 -32.62 -32.74 12.29
C ILE A 7 -33.85 -32.66 11.35
N SER A 8 -34.25 -33.66 10.55
CA SER A 8 -33.85 -35.07 10.30
C SER A 8 -34.66 -35.63 9.10
N PRO A 9 -34.21 -36.72 8.44
CA PRO A 9 -34.87 -37.34 7.29
C PRO A 9 -35.89 -38.43 7.69
N THR A 10 -36.79 -38.79 6.76
CA THR A 10 -37.21 -40.15 6.38
C THR A 10 -38.54 -40.12 5.61
N LEU A 11 -38.59 -40.77 4.44
CA LEU A 11 -39.47 -41.93 4.20
C LEU A 11 -39.21 -42.51 2.80
N ILE A 12 -38.87 -43.79 2.83
CA ILE A 12 -38.77 -44.75 1.73
C ILE A 12 -40.20 -45.20 1.42
N ASP A 13 -40.57 -45.27 0.15
CA ASP A 13 -41.58 -46.24 -0.28
C ASP A 13 -41.12 -46.97 -1.55
N LEU A 14 -41.23 -48.28 -1.43
CA LEU A 14 -40.76 -49.32 -2.34
C LEU A 14 -41.97 -49.75 -3.18
N VAL A 15 -41.93 -49.58 -4.51
CA VAL A 15 -42.86 -50.28 -5.42
C VAL A 15 -42.06 -51.15 -6.36
N ILE A 16 -42.21 -52.46 -6.15
CA ILE A 16 -41.73 -53.54 -6.99
C ILE A 16 -42.58 -53.57 -8.27
N PHE A 17 -41.97 -53.37 -9.44
CA PHE A 17 -42.62 -53.67 -10.73
C PHE A 17 -41.66 -54.34 -11.72
N ASN A 18 -41.90 -55.63 -11.91
CA ASN A 18 -41.72 -56.49 -13.09
C ASN A 18 -40.39 -56.46 -13.89
N SER A 19 -39.60 -57.53 -13.74
CA SER A 19 -38.18 -57.63 -14.07
C SER A 19 -37.83 -58.45 -15.33
N LYS A 20 -38.56 -58.34 -16.46
CA LYS A 20 -38.19 -59.11 -17.68
C LYS A 20 -38.17 -58.35 -19.01
N ASN A 21 -38.61 -57.09 -19.07
CA ASN A 21 -38.55 -56.26 -20.30
C ASN A 21 -37.65 -55.01 -20.20
N LEU A 22 -36.97 -54.80 -19.06
CA LEU A 22 -36.06 -53.66 -18.88
C LEU A 22 -34.63 -53.92 -19.39
N PHE A 23 -34.15 -55.16 -19.35
CA PHE A 23 -32.73 -55.47 -19.61
C PHE A 23 -32.32 -55.29 -21.09
N MET A 24 -33.25 -55.51 -22.03
CA MET A 24 -33.00 -55.41 -23.48
C MET A 24 -33.12 -53.97 -24.03
N ARG A 25 -33.77 -53.05 -23.30
CA ARG A 25 -33.84 -51.62 -23.67
C ARG A 25 -32.62 -50.83 -23.20
N TYR A 26 -31.97 -51.24 -22.11
CA TYR A 26 -30.79 -50.55 -21.59
C TYR A 26 -29.49 -50.85 -22.37
N GLN A 27 -29.34 -52.02 -23.00
CA GLN A 27 -28.15 -52.30 -23.84
C GLN A 27 -28.07 -51.41 -25.10
N LYS A 28 -29.21 -51.03 -25.70
CA LYS A 28 -29.23 -50.07 -26.83
C LYS A 28 -29.07 -48.62 -26.39
N LEU A 29 -29.53 -48.25 -25.19
CA LEU A 29 -29.32 -46.89 -24.63
C LEU A 29 -27.87 -46.67 -24.15
N ILE A 30 -27.19 -47.69 -23.63
CA ILE A 30 -25.79 -47.59 -23.20
C ILE A 30 -24.84 -47.41 -24.41
N LEU A 31 -25.17 -48.00 -25.57
CA LEU A 31 -24.36 -47.83 -26.79
C LEU A 31 -24.51 -46.43 -27.43
N VAL A 32 -25.69 -45.79 -27.30
CA VAL A 32 -25.92 -44.41 -27.77
C VAL A 32 -25.23 -43.39 -26.85
N CYS A 33 -25.16 -43.65 -25.55
CA CYS A 33 -24.39 -42.82 -24.62
C CYS A 33 -22.86 -42.95 -24.82
N LEU A 34 -22.36 -44.09 -25.28
CA LEU A 34 -20.93 -44.26 -25.58
C LEU A 34 -20.49 -43.65 -26.93
N LEU A 35 -21.41 -43.48 -27.89
CA LEU A 35 -21.13 -42.79 -29.16
C LEU A 35 -21.31 -41.26 -29.08
N PHE A 36 -22.02 -40.73 -28.08
CA PHE A 36 -22.11 -39.27 -27.83
C PHE A 36 -20.93 -38.70 -27.02
N ASN A 37 -20.04 -39.54 -26.47
CA ASN A 37 -18.82 -39.10 -25.78
C ASN A 37 -17.59 -38.93 -26.70
N LEU A 38 -17.76 -39.13 -28.02
CA LEU A 38 -16.72 -38.86 -29.02
C LEU A 38 -16.98 -37.58 -29.84
N ILE A 39 -17.90 -36.72 -29.40
CA ILE A 39 -17.76 -35.28 -29.67
C ILE A 39 -16.71 -34.77 -28.68
N SER A 40 -15.47 -35.18 -28.97
CA SER A 40 -14.28 -34.60 -28.41
C SER A 40 -14.45 -33.09 -28.55
N CYS A 41 -14.52 -32.40 -27.41
CA CYS A 41 -14.34 -30.97 -27.38
C CYS A 41 -13.03 -30.71 -28.12
N HIS A 42 -13.13 -30.32 -29.38
CA HIS A 42 -12.12 -29.51 -30.02
C HIS A 42 -12.18 -28.18 -29.26
N GLN A 43 -11.66 -28.16 -28.04
CA GLN A 43 -11.14 -26.95 -27.46
C GLN A 43 -10.04 -26.56 -28.44
N ARG A 44 -10.43 -25.74 -29.42
CA ARG A 44 -9.54 -24.76 -30.01
C ARG A 44 -8.86 -24.17 -28.78
N SER A 45 -7.62 -24.56 -28.51
CA SER A 45 -6.77 -23.74 -27.69
C SER A 45 -6.71 -22.46 -28.51
N SER A 46 -7.57 -21.49 -28.19
CA SER A 46 -7.19 -20.12 -28.45
C SER A 46 -5.81 -20.07 -27.83
N LYS A 47 -4.77 -19.88 -28.64
CA LYS A 47 -3.47 -19.48 -28.13
C LYS A 47 -3.76 -18.20 -27.37
N GLY A 48 -4.11 -18.33 -26.10
CA GLY A 48 -4.42 -17.23 -25.23
C GLY A 48 -3.15 -16.44 -25.22
N SER A 49 -3.18 -15.25 -25.82
CA SER A 49 -2.05 -14.34 -25.81
C SER A 49 -1.53 -14.30 -24.38
N GLN A 50 -0.23 -14.60 -24.18
CA GLN A 50 0.41 -14.53 -22.88
C GLN A 50 0.03 -13.20 -22.23
N PRO A 51 -0.44 -13.20 -20.97
CA PRO A 51 -0.95 -11.98 -20.35
C PRO A 51 0.19 -10.96 -20.30
N VAL A 52 -0.04 -9.78 -20.90
CA VAL A 52 0.92 -8.69 -20.87
C VAL A 52 0.76 -7.89 -19.58
N ILE A 53 1.89 -7.46 -19.01
CA ILE A 53 1.88 -6.67 -17.77
C ILE A 53 1.40 -5.24 -17.99
N GLN A 54 1.51 -4.72 -19.21
CA GLN A 54 1.04 -3.39 -19.56
C GLN A 54 -0.44 -3.23 -19.23
N GLY A 55 -0.80 -2.09 -18.68
CA GLY A 55 -2.16 -1.76 -18.28
C GLY A 55 -2.22 -0.99 -16.98
N ILE A 56 -3.44 -0.84 -16.48
CA ILE A 56 -3.73 -0.10 -15.26
C ILE A 56 -4.13 -1.11 -14.19
N TRP A 57 -3.51 -1.03 -13.04
CA TRP A 57 -3.60 -2.01 -11.97
C TRP A 57 -3.94 -1.32 -10.66
N LYS A 58 -5.08 -1.67 -10.08
CA LYS A 58 -5.50 -1.19 -8.76
C LYS A 58 -4.99 -2.13 -7.69
N LYS A 59 -4.19 -1.63 -6.77
CA LYS A 59 -3.73 -2.36 -5.59
C LYS A 59 -4.91 -2.66 -4.67
N HIS A 60 -4.94 -3.87 -4.10
CA HIS A 60 -5.89 -4.20 -3.04
C HIS A 60 -5.41 -3.60 -1.72
N GLY A 61 -6.25 -2.74 -1.14
CA GLY A 61 -5.85 -1.91 -0.01
C GLY A 61 -4.85 -0.81 -0.40
N TYR A 62 -4.46 0.01 0.56
CA TYR A 62 -3.43 1.06 0.43
C TYR A 62 -3.73 2.20 -0.55
N GLY A 63 -4.91 2.22 -1.19
CA GLY A 63 -5.33 3.34 -2.02
C GLY A 63 -4.45 3.60 -3.25
N GLN A 64 -3.81 2.60 -3.84
CA GLN A 64 -2.84 2.82 -4.93
C GLN A 64 -3.31 2.30 -6.29
N ILE A 65 -3.01 3.04 -7.36
CA ILE A 65 -3.12 2.59 -8.75
C ILE A 65 -1.74 2.69 -9.41
N VAL A 66 -1.41 1.70 -10.22
CA VAL A 66 -0.18 1.64 -11.01
C VAL A 66 -0.54 1.54 -12.47
N ARG A 67 -0.01 2.43 -13.31
CA ARG A 67 -0.10 2.33 -14.77
C ARG A 67 1.26 1.89 -15.32
N ILE A 68 1.27 0.74 -15.96
CA ILE A 68 2.45 0.15 -16.58
C ILE A 68 2.35 0.36 -18.08
N ASN A 69 3.19 1.24 -18.62
CA ASN A 69 3.31 1.47 -20.06
C ASN A 69 4.44 0.60 -20.63
N LYS A 70 4.87 0.91 -21.86
CA LYS A 70 5.98 0.20 -22.53
C LYS A 70 7.34 0.55 -21.96
N THR A 71 7.50 1.74 -21.40
CA THR A 71 8.79 2.32 -20.99
C THR A 71 8.90 2.58 -19.51
N ASP A 72 7.76 2.81 -18.85
CA ASP A 72 7.69 3.36 -17.50
C ASP A 72 6.50 2.80 -16.72
N ILE A 73 6.59 2.98 -15.41
CA ILE A 73 5.59 2.62 -14.42
C ILE A 73 5.25 3.88 -13.64
N GLU A 74 4.01 4.34 -13.76
CA GLU A 74 3.47 5.50 -13.07
C GLU A 74 2.67 5.04 -11.85
N PHE A 75 2.91 5.67 -10.69
CA PHE A 75 2.23 5.39 -9.43
C PHE A 75 1.29 6.53 -9.06
N TYR A 76 0.10 6.17 -8.60
CA TYR A 76 -0.94 7.10 -8.19
C TYR A 76 -1.48 6.73 -6.82
N ASP A 77 -1.59 7.70 -5.92
CA ASP A 77 -2.34 7.58 -4.68
C ASP A 77 -3.76 8.08 -4.89
N VAL A 78 -4.73 7.29 -4.46
CA VAL A 78 -6.14 7.42 -4.78
C VAL A 78 -6.95 7.34 -3.51
N THR A 79 -7.78 8.36 -3.34
CA THR A 79 -8.83 8.41 -2.32
C THR A 79 -10.17 8.64 -3.00
N LYS A 80 -11.26 8.68 -2.23
CA LYS A 80 -12.55 9.16 -2.75
C LYS A 80 -12.49 10.63 -3.21
N LYS A 81 -11.50 11.42 -2.79
CA LYS A 81 -11.37 12.84 -3.14
C LYS A 81 -10.34 13.15 -4.21
N SER A 82 -9.29 12.35 -4.32
CA SER A 82 -8.14 12.66 -5.15
C SER A 82 -7.57 11.43 -5.84
N CYS A 83 -6.82 11.68 -6.91
CA CYS A 83 -5.96 10.69 -7.54
C CYS A 83 -4.69 11.41 -7.98
N LEU A 84 -3.65 11.34 -7.16
CA LEU A 84 -2.44 12.16 -7.27
C LEU A 84 -1.27 11.32 -7.80
N PRO A 85 -0.49 11.82 -8.76
CA PRO A 85 0.74 11.16 -9.16
C PRO A 85 1.76 11.20 -8.00
N VAL A 86 2.43 10.08 -7.77
CA VAL A 86 3.44 9.95 -6.70
C VAL A 86 4.83 9.91 -7.30
N LYS A 87 5.07 8.97 -8.21
CA LYS A 87 6.36 8.78 -8.87
C LYS A 87 6.19 8.04 -10.19
N THR A 88 7.21 8.19 -11.03
CA THR A 88 7.38 7.39 -12.25
C THR A 88 8.75 6.75 -12.22
N ILE A 89 8.82 5.45 -12.48
CA ILE A 89 10.08 4.71 -12.62
C ILE A 89 10.17 4.10 -14.02
N SER A 90 11.40 3.89 -14.49
CA SER A 90 11.61 3.14 -15.74
C SER A 90 11.16 1.69 -15.58
N LEU A 91 10.50 1.13 -16.60
CA LEU A 91 10.16 -0.29 -16.64
C LEU A 91 11.42 -1.18 -16.59
N LYS A 92 12.58 -0.65 -17.00
CA LYS A 92 13.87 -1.33 -16.83
C LYS A 92 14.22 -1.55 -15.35
N ASN A 93 13.72 -0.70 -14.46
CA ASN A 93 13.89 -0.77 -13.02
C ASN A 93 12.68 -1.42 -12.33
N ILE A 94 11.97 -2.34 -12.99
CA ILE A 94 10.78 -3.00 -12.43
C ILE A 94 11.02 -3.67 -11.07
N LYS A 95 12.27 -4.01 -10.72
CA LYS A 95 12.62 -4.53 -9.39
C LYS A 95 12.34 -3.53 -8.26
N GLU A 96 12.33 -2.23 -8.52
CA GLU A 96 11.89 -1.21 -7.55
C GLU A 96 10.38 -1.29 -7.27
N PHE A 97 9.60 -1.83 -8.21
CA PHE A 97 8.18 -2.14 -8.00
C PHE A 97 8.00 -3.45 -7.24
N GLY A 98 8.84 -4.44 -7.53
CA GLY A 98 8.93 -5.73 -6.84
C GLY A 98 9.03 -6.91 -7.80
N ASP A 99 9.09 -8.12 -7.25
CA ASP A 99 9.13 -9.35 -8.03
C ASP A 99 7.73 -9.76 -8.48
N ILE A 100 7.54 -9.94 -9.79
CA ILE A 100 6.29 -10.48 -10.32
C ILE A 100 6.25 -11.97 -10.03
N VAL A 101 5.34 -12.37 -9.14
CA VAL A 101 5.15 -13.78 -8.76
C VAL A 101 3.90 -14.40 -9.40
N GLY A 102 3.03 -13.58 -9.98
CA GLY A 102 1.87 -14.07 -10.73
C GLY A 102 1.27 -13.00 -11.64
N LEU A 103 0.90 -13.38 -12.86
CA LEU A 103 0.29 -12.50 -13.85
C LEU A 103 -0.78 -13.23 -14.64
N THR A 104 -1.97 -12.64 -14.71
CA THR A 104 -3.10 -13.09 -15.53
C THR A 104 -3.71 -11.90 -16.27
N ALA A 105 -4.75 -12.15 -17.06
CA ALA A 105 -5.51 -11.09 -17.70
C ALA A 105 -6.19 -10.14 -16.70
N ALA A 106 -6.50 -10.57 -15.46
CA ALA A 106 -7.24 -9.77 -14.49
C ALA A 106 -6.45 -9.42 -13.21
N THR A 107 -5.42 -10.21 -12.89
CA THR A 107 -4.72 -10.18 -11.61
C THR A 107 -3.21 -10.08 -11.81
N LEU A 108 -2.57 -9.27 -10.99
CA LEU A 108 -1.11 -9.15 -10.87
C LEU A 108 -0.73 -9.33 -9.39
N LEU A 109 0.27 -10.17 -9.13
CA LEU A 109 0.81 -10.44 -7.80
C LEU A 109 2.28 -10.02 -7.78
N ILE A 110 2.61 -9.13 -6.83
CA ILE A 110 3.95 -8.62 -6.61
C ILE A 110 4.43 -9.02 -5.23
N HIS A 111 5.64 -9.56 -5.14
CA HIS A 111 6.36 -9.76 -3.90
C HIS A 111 7.38 -8.62 -3.71
N SER A 112 7.33 -7.92 -2.58
CA SER A 112 8.22 -6.81 -2.29
C SER A 112 8.56 -6.76 -0.79
N GLY A 113 9.84 -6.95 -0.48
CA GLY A 113 10.31 -7.12 0.89
C GLY A 113 9.72 -8.39 1.50
N ILE A 114 8.97 -8.22 2.59
CA ILE A 114 8.24 -9.31 3.28
C ILE A 114 6.75 -9.38 2.89
N ASN A 115 6.30 -8.53 1.97
CA ASN A 115 4.88 -8.37 1.64
C ASN A 115 4.55 -8.93 0.27
N PHE A 116 3.32 -9.43 0.15
CA PHE A 116 2.70 -9.78 -1.12
C PHE A 116 1.55 -8.80 -1.38
N TYR A 117 1.57 -8.20 -2.57
CA TYR A 117 0.56 -7.25 -3.01
C TYR A 117 -0.21 -7.82 -4.18
N SER A 118 -1.54 -7.85 -4.07
CA SER A 118 -2.44 -8.18 -5.15
C SER A 118 -2.98 -6.93 -5.84
N PHE A 119 -3.12 -7.02 -7.15
CA PHE A 119 -3.67 -5.97 -7.98
C PHE A 119 -4.74 -6.53 -8.92
N THR A 120 -5.75 -5.73 -9.19
CA THR A 120 -6.78 -6.01 -10.21
C THR A 120 -6.66 -5.04 -11.37
N ARG A 121 -6.79 -5.57 -12.58
CA ARG A 121 -6.74 -4.76 -13.80
C ARG A 121 -7.95 -3.83 -13.90
N LEU A 122 -7.70 -2.57 -14.23
CA LEU A 122 -8.71 -1.57 -14.57
C LEU A 122 -8.73 -1.34 -16.08
N LYS A 123 -9.93 -1.01 -16.60
CA LYS A 123 -10.12 -0.63 -18.01
C LYS A 123 -9.54 0.75 -18.30
N GLU A 124 -9.71 1.69 -17.37
CA GLU A 124 -9.20 3.05 -17.47
C GLU A 124 -8.86 3.61 -16.08
N LEU A 125 -8.12 4.71 -16.06
CA LEU A 125 -7.87 5.46 -14.83
C LEU A 125 -9.18 6.11 -14.36
N PRO A 126 -9.43 6.17 -13.05
CA PRO A 126 -10.53 6.95 -12.49
C PRO A 126 -10.56 8.39 -13.04
N LYS A 127 -11.75 8.95 -13.21
CA LYS A 127 -11.92 10.33 -13.71
C LYS A 127 -11.18 11.36 -12.84
N SER A 128 -11.08 11.11 -11.54
CA SER A 128 -10.32 11.93 -10.60
C SER A 128 -8.82 12.02 -10.94
N CYS A 129 -8.27 11.07 -11.68
CA CYS A 129 -6.87 11.09 -12.13
C CYS A 129 -6.64 11.97 -13.37
N LYS A 130 -7.71 12.37 -14.08
CA LYS A 130 -7.63 13.22 -15.28
C LYS A 130 -7.78 14.71 -14.94
N ILE A 131 -8.09 15.04 -13.68
CA ILE A 131 -8.46 16.38 -13.23
C ILE A 131 -7.56 16.76 -12.05
N GLN A 132 -6.49 17.48 -12.32
CA GLN A 132 -5.80 18.28 -11.31
C GLN A 132 -5.26 19.53 -11.99
N SER A 133 -5.90 20.66 -11.71
CA SER A 133 -5.32 21.96 -12.02
C SER A 133 -4.25 22.28 -10.97
N ASP A 134 -3.13 22.86 -11.38
CA ASP A 134 -2.07 23.34 -10.47
C ASP A 134 -2.61 24.24 -9.36
N LEU A 135 -3.68 24.99 -9.64
CA LEU A 135 -4.38 25.83 -8.67
C LEU A 135 -5.02 25.04 -7.52
N ALA A 136 -5.50 23.82 -7.77
CA ALA A 136 -6.08 22.96 -6.73
C ALA A 136 -4.99 22.38 -5.83
N LEU A 137 -3.83 22.03 -6.42
CA LEU A 137 -2.68 21.52 -5.68
C LEU A 137 -2.07 22.57 -4.73
N LYS A 138 -2.29 23.86 -5.01
CA LYS A 138 -1.86 24.99 -4.15
C LYS A 138 -2.94 25.48 -3.18
N ASP A 139 -4.14 24.88 -3.15
CA ASP A 139 -5.18 25.26 -2.19
C ASP A 139 -4.96 24.52 -0.84
N PRO A 140 -4.69 25.22 0.27
CA PRO A 140 -4.52 24.58 1.58
C PRO A 140 -5.73 23.75 2.02
N ILE A 141 -6.94 24.18 1.65
CA ILE A 141 -8.18 23.47 1.98
C ILE A 141 -8.23 22.14 1.21
N TYR A 142 -7.83 22.14 -0.06
CA TYR A 142 -7.76 20.92 -0.85
C TYR A 142 -6.71 19.96 -0.28
N ASN A 143 -5.50 20.46 0.01
CA ASN A 143 -4.42 19.66 0.61
C ASN A 143 -4.85 19.00 1.92
N PHE A 144 -5.51 19.74 2.82
CA PHE A 144 -6.04 19.17 4.05
C PHE A 144 -7.10 18.10 3.81
N ASN A 145 -8.02 18.33 2.85
CA ASN A 145 -9.04 17.33 2.53
C ASN A 145 -8.41 16.05 1.96
N VAL A 146 -7.41 16.16 1.10
CA VAL A 146 -6.64 15.01 0.61
C VAL A 146 -5.98 14.29 1.78
N PHE A 147 -5.21 15.01 2.59
CA PHE A 147 -4.54 14.48 3.79
C PHE A 147 -5.53 13.72 4.68
N TRP A 148 -6.68 14.34 5.01
CA TRP A 148 -7.65 13.73 5.89
C TRP A 148 -8.24 12.44 5.32
N HIS A 149 -8.58 12.44 4.03
CA HIS A 149 -9.12 11.27 3.33
C HIS A 149 -8.10 10.15 3.16
N THR A 150 -6.82 10.49 2.95
CA THR A 150 -5.74 9.49 2.87
C THR A 150 -5.66 8.67 4.14
N PHE A 151 -5.64 9.33 5.31
CA PHE A 151 -5.64 8.64 6.59
C PHE A 151 -6.96 7.92 6.85
N ASN A 152 -8.10 8.57 6.61
CA ASN A 152 -9.42 7.97 6.84
C ASN A 152 -9.64 6.67 6.07
N GLU A 153 -9.09 6.57 4.85
CA GLU A 153 -9.31 5.43 3.97
C GLU A 153 -8.23 4.35 4.10
N ASN A 154 -7.04 4.69 4.61
CA ASN A 154 -5.87 3.79 4.56
C ASN A 154 -5.16 3.54 5.90
N TYR A 155 -5.38 4.36 6.93
CA TYR A 155 -4.73 4.16 8.23
C TYR A 155 -5.51 3.17 9.11
N ALA A 156 -4.88 2.06 9.46
CA ALA A 156 -5.55 0.95 10.14
C ALA A 156 -5.60 1.07 11.68
N PHE A 157 -4.82 1.98 12.28
CA PHE A 157 -4.51 1.93 13.71
C PHE A 157 -5.14 3.04 14.55
N PHE A 158 -6.16 3.75 14.06
CA PHE A 158 -6.82 4.83 14.81
C PHE A 158 -7.24 4.39 16.22
N GLN A 159 -7.96 3.28 16.33
CA GLN A 159 -8.39 2.73 17.62
C GLN A 159 -7.20 2.36 18.51
N LYS A 160 -6.17 1.73 17.95
CA LYS A 160 -4.98 1.31 18.69
C LYS A 160 -4.17 2.51 19.22
N ARG A 161 -4.19 3.63 18.49
CA ARG A 161 -3.54 4.89 18.87
C ARG A 161 -4.44 5.82 19.68
N ASN A 162 -5.69 5.42 19.97
CA ASN A 162 -6.69 6.25 20.62
C ASN A 162 -6.89 7.62 19.94
N ILE A 163 -6.95 7.59 18.60
CA ILE A 163 -7.20 8.77 17.77
C ILE A 163 -8.65 8.77 17.32
N ASP A 164 -9.40 9.79 17.72
CA ASP A 164 -10.70 10.12 17.13
C ASP A 164 -10.47 10.95 15.87
N TRP A 165 -10.53 10.29 14.71
CA TRP A 165 -10.22 10.94 13.44
C TRP A 165 -11.28 11.95 12.98
N ASP A 166 -12.53 11.73 13.37
CA ASP A 166 -13.63 12.67 13.11
C ASP A 166 -13.46 13.93 13.96
N GLN A 167 -13.01 13.77 15.21
CA GLN A 167 -12.70 14.92 16.07
C GLN A 167 -11.53 15.73 15.54
N ILE A 168 -10.47 15.09 15.02
CA ILE A 168 -9.38 15.81 14.34
C ILE A 168 -9.91 16.66 13.18
N TYR A 169 -10.86 16.15 12.37
CA TYR A 169 -11.46 16.96 11.31
C TYR A 169 -12.14 18.20 11.88
N LYS A 170 -12.99 18.02 12.90
CA LYS A 170 -13.75 19.11 13.53
C LYS A 170 -12.85 20.18 14.14
N ASP A 171 -11.74 19.77 14.75
CA ASP A 171 -10.82 20.68 15.44
C ASP A 171 -9.90 21.44 14.48
N TYR A 172 -9.42 20.78 13.41
CA TYR A 172 -8.39 21.34 12.54
C TYR A 172 -8.94 21.95 11.25
N ARG A 173 -10.01 21.41 10.67
CA ARG A 173 -10.56 21.95 9.42
C ARG A 173 -10.90 23.44 9.54
N PRO A 174 -11.55 23.95 10.60
CA PRO A 174 -11.91 25.38 10.70
C PRO A 174 -10.70 26.32 10.74
N LYS A 175 -9.51 25.83 11.15
CA LYS A 175 -8.27 26.62 11.22
C LYS A 175 -7.67 26.89 9.84
N ILE A 176 -8.07 26.13 8.83
CA ILE A 176 -7.46 26.16 7.49
C ILE A 176 -8.29 27.04 6.56
N ASN A 177 -7.60 27.96 5.90
CA ASN A 177 -8.19 28.90 4.95
C ASN A 177 -7.26 29.09 3.73
N ARG A 178 -7.80 29.67 2.66
CA ARG A 178 -7.08 29.84 1.38
C ARG A 178 -5.87 30.78 1.43
N LYS A 179 -5.71 31.57 2.49
CA LYS A 179 -4.58 32.49 2.68
C LYS A 179 -3.46 31.88 3.54
N MET A 180 -3.62 30.64 4.01
CA MET A 180 -2.60 29.94 4.79
C MET A 180 -1.37 29.71 3.93
N SER A 181 -0.18 30.00 4.48
CA SER A 181 1.09 29.70 3.82
C SER A 181 1.35 28.19 3.79
N ASP A 182 2.18 27.74 2.86
CA ASP A 182 2.59 26.33 2.78
C ASP A 182 3.33 25.90 4.06
N ARG A 183 4.13 26.81 4.64
CA ARG A 183 4.80 26.62 5.95
C ARG A 183 3.79 26.38 7.07
N ASP A 184 2.78 27.25 7.21
CA ASP A 184 1.81 27.14 8.29
C ASP A 184 0.95 25.88 8.12
N LEU A 185 0.58 25.56 6.87
CA LEU A 185 -0.13 24.33 6.57
C LEU A 185 0.72 23.11 6.95
N TYR A 186 1.99 23.07 6.56
CA TYR A 186 2.92 22.01 6.91
C TYR A 186 3.04 21.83 8.42
N LEU A 187 3.23 22.92 9.17
CA LEU A 187 3.29 22.88 10.64
C LEU A 187 2.01 22.32 11.26
N LEU A 188 0.84 22.74 10.76
CA LEU A 188 -0.45 22.25 11.24
C LEU A 188 -0.65 20.76 10.92
N LEU A 189 -0.31 20.31 9.71
CA LEU A 189 -0.39 18.89 9.34
C LEU A 189 0.60 18.05 10.18
N ASN A 190 1.80 18.56 10.43
CA ASN A 190 2.78 17.90 11.28
C ASN A 190 2.31 17.81 12.75
N GLU A 191 1.64 18.83 13.26
CA GLU A 191 0.97 18.79 14.57
C GLU A 191 -0.08 17.68 14.64
N ILE A 192 -0.81 17.43 13.55
CA ILE A 192 -1.80 16.35 13.50
C ILE A 192 -1.12 14.98 13.52
N ILE A 193 -0.15 14.72 12.63
CA ILE A 193 0.47 13.39 12.53
C ILE A 193 1.28 13.02 13.78
N THR A 194 1.85 14.00 14.49
CA THR A 194 2.58 13.74 15.75
C THR A 194 1.68 13.20 16.87
N LYS A 195 0.37 13.50 16.84
CA LYS A 195 -0.59 12.93 17.82
C LYS A 195 -0.71 11.42 17.72
N PHE A 196 -0.47 10.83 16.54
CA PHE A 196 -0.54 9.39 16.32
C PHE A 196 0.54 8.64 17.09
N LYS A 197 1.66 9.32 17.44
CA LYS A 197 2.83 8.70 18.09
C LYS A 197 3.28 7.44 17.33
N ASP A 198 3.33 7.55 16.01
CA ASP A 198 3.67 6.46 15.11
C ASP A 198 4.89 6.84 14.28
N GLY A 199 6.03 6.18 14.54
CA GLY A 199 7.30 6.46 13.86
C GLY A 199 7.33 6.04 12.39
N HIS A 200 6.27 5.42 11.88
CA HIS A 200 6.14 5.06 10.46
C HIS A 200 5.32 6.06 9.65
N ILE A 201 4.82 7.12 10.29
CA ILE A 201 4.14 8.21 9.59
C ILE A 201 5.18 9.30 9.30
N THR A 202 5.32 9.66 8.03
CA THR A 202 6.11 10.79 7.56
C THR A 202 5.24 11.78 6.81
N LEU A 203 5.63 13.05 6.84
CA LEU A 203 5.06 14.09 6.01
C LEU A 203 6.20 14.69 5.19
N ASP A 204 6.19 14.41 3.90
CA ASP A 204 7.18 14.94 2.98
C ASP A 204 6.68 16.28 2.41
N ALA A 205 7.58 17.26 2.34
CA ALA A 205 7.34 18.57 1.78
C ALA A 205 8.62 19.08 1.08
N PRO A 206 8.49 20.05 0.15
CA PRO A 206 9.64 20.74 -0.42
C PRO A 206 10.63 21.25 0.64
N GLU A 207 11.92 21.17 0.34
CA GLU A 207 13.00 21.41 1.30
C GLU A 207 12.98 22.86 1.87
N ASP A 208 12.58 23.83 1.04
CA ASP A 208 12.40 25.22 1.44
C ASP A 208 11.31 25.38 2.49
N ILE A 209 10.16 24.72 2.34
CA ILE A 209 9.07 24.72 3.34
C ILE A 209 9.55 24.10 4.65
N VAL A 210 10.25 22.96 4.58
CA VAL A 210 10.77 22.28 5.78
C VAL A 210 11.78 23.17 6.52
N LYS A 211 12.70 23.81 5.78
CA LYS A 211 13.67 24.75 6.34
C LYS A 211 12.98 25.95 6.99
N GLU A 212 11.98 26.53 6.32
CA GLU A 212 11.23 27.67 6.84
C GLU A 212 10.43 27.31 8.11
N ALA A 213 9.86 26.11 8.15
CA ALA A 213 9.15 25.59 9.32
C ALA A 213 10.08 25.33 10.52
N ALA A 214 11.35 24.98 10.27
CA ALA A 214 12.35 24.75 11.31
C ALA A 214 12.95 26.04 11.90
N LEU A 215 12.73 27.20 11.27
CA LEU A 215 13.19 28.48 11.81
C LEU A 215 12.41 28.80 13.10
N PRO A 216 13.08 29.25 14.18
CA PRO A 216 12.40 29.72 15.37
C PRO A 216 11.41 30.82 15.01
N THR A 217 10.14 30.68 15.41
CA THR A 217 9.18 31.79 15.37
C THR A 217 9.75 32.90 16.25
N GLN A 218 10.34 33.93 15.64
CA GLN A 218 11.02 34.99 16.38
C GLN A 218 10.05 35.66 17.36
N LYS A 219 10.25 35.37 18.64
CA LYS A 219 10.33 36.40 19.66
C LYS A 219 11.59 36.18 20.50
N ILE A 220 12.40 37.23 20.49
CA ILE A 220 13.44 37.65 21.45
C ILE A 220 14.88 37.52 20.97
N SER A 221 15.49 38.69 20.89
CA SER A 221 16.90 39.01 21.06
C SER A 221 17.63 38.05 22.01
N ASP A 222 18.52 37.22 21.49
CA ASP A 222 19.92 37.34 21.85
C ASP A 222 20.78 36.54 20.86
N GLY A 223 21.95 37.07 20.55
CA GLY A 223 22.87 36.52 19.57
C GLY A 223 23.53 35.23 20.08
N SER A 224 22.94 34.08 19.76
CA SER A 224 23.65 32.80 19.81
C SER A 224 23.74 32.23 18.39
N SER A 225 24.93 32.35 17.81
CA SER A 225 25.29 31.78 16.52
C SER A 225 25.07 30.27 16.51
N ILE A 226 24.05 29.81 15.80
CA ILE A 226 23.90 28.40 15.45
C ILE A 226 25.05 28.07 14.48
N THR A 227 26.06 27.37 14.98
CA THR A 227 27.16 26.86 14.17
C THR A 227 26.61 25.88 13.13
N LYS A 228 26.96 26.10 11.86
CA LYS A 228 26.63 25.20 10.74
C LYS A 228 26.96 23.75 11.11
N ILE A 229 25.95 22.90 11.14
CA ILE A 229 26.13 21.45 11.28
C ILE A 229 26.84 20.98 9.98
N PRO A 230 28.02 20.34 10.07
CA PRO A 230 28.70 19.85 8.87
C PRO A 230 27.85 18.80 8.16
N ASP A 231 27.87 18.83 6.83
CA ASP A 231 27.21 17.83 5.97
C ASP A 231 27.92 16.48 6.12
N VAL A 232 27.47 15.68 7.07
CA VAL A 232 27.98 14.36 7.38
C VAL A 232 26.90 13.35 6.99
N SER A 233 27.23 12.42 6.10
CA SER A 233 26.27 11.38 5.71
C SER A 233 25.75 10.63 6.94
N PRO A 234 24.45 10.26 6.99
CA PRO A 234 23.87 9.55 8.14
C PRO A 234 24.67 8.31 8.55
N LEU A 235 25.26 7.62 7.57
CA LEU A 235 26.14 6.48 7.81
C LEU A 235 27.42 6.85 8.58
N LYS A 236 28.10 7.94 8.19
CA LYS A 236 29.30 8.42 8.89
C LYS A 236 28.97 8.86 10.31
N LEU A 237 27.87 9.58 10.49
CA LEU A 237 27.42 10.02 11.81
C LEU A 237 27.10 8.82 12.72
N ARG A 238 26.33 7.85 12.20
CA ARG A 238 26.00 6.61 12.92
C ARG A 238 27.24 5.86 13.35
N THR A 239 28.20 5.64 12.44
CA THR A 239 29.45 4.94 12.74
C THR A 239 30.26 5.69 13.80
N ALA A 240 30.34 7.02 13.72
CA ALA A 240 31.04 7.84 14.71
C ALA A 240 30.39 7.74 16.10
N LEU A 241 29.06 7.76 16.19
CA LEU A 241 28.33 7.60 17.45
C LEU A 241 28.56 6.21 18.05
N LEU A 242 28.41 5.15 17.26
CA LEU A 242 28.60 3.78 17.74
C LEU A 242 30.03 3.56 18.25
N ASN A 243 31.04 4.05 17.52
CA ASN A 243 32.45 3.96 17.95
C ASN A 243 32.77 4.83 19.17
N ARG A 244 32.05 5.94 19.38
CA ARG A 244 32.25 6.82 20.55
C ARG A 244 31.69 6.21 21.83
N TYR A 245 30.53 5.56 21.74
CA TYR A 245 29.77 5.13 22.91
C TYR A 245 29.91 3.65 23.23
N LEU A 246 30.24 2.80 22.26
CA LEU A 246 30.37 1.34 22.44
C LEU A 246 31.84 0.92 22.46
N LYS A 247 32.20 0.02 23.39
CA LYS A 247 33.57 -0.52 23.53
C LYS A 247 34.00 -1.31 22.29
N ARG A 248 33.06 -2.06 21.67
CA ARG A 248 33.24 -2.90 20.47
C ARG A 248 31.90 -3.04 19.74
N PRO A 249 31.49 -2.06 18.93
CA PRO A 249 30.23 -2.15 18.20
C PRO A 249 30.28 -3.31 17.20
N THR A 250 29.21 -4.11 17.16
CA THR A 250 29.01 -5.12 16.13
C THR A 250 27.90 -4.65 15.21
N PHE A 251 28.10 -4.82 13.91
CA PHE A 251 27.17 -4.45 12.86
C PHE A 251 26.63 -5.74 12.24
N SER A 252 25.33 -5.97 12.31
CA SER A 252 24.68 -7.20 11.82
C SER A 252 23.50 -6.89 10.90
N GLY A 253 23.18 -7.82 10.00
CA GLY A 253 22.15 -7.65 8.97
C GLY A 253 22.57 -6.73 7.81
N ARG A 254 21.69 -6.56 6.83
CA ARG A 254 21.84 -5.65 5.69
C ARG A 254 20.54 -4.89 5.48
N ASP A 255 20.60 -3.56 5.47
CA ASP A 255 19.54 -2.70 4.96
C ASP A 255 19.44 -2.81 3.42
N PHE A 256 18.49 -2.08 2.82
CA PHE A 256 18.32 -2.05 1.36
C PHE A 256 19.57 -1.56 0.59
N TYR A 257 20.54 -0.95 1.28
CA TYR A 257 21.80 -0.44 0.72
C TYR A 257 23.02 -1.28 1.13
N GLY A 258 22.82 -2.43 1.78
CA GLY A 258 23.88 -3.34 2.20
C GLY A 258 24.59 -3.01 3.51
N ASN A 259 24.12 -2.03 4.29
CA ASN A 259 24.72 -1.66 5.58
C ASN A 259 24.13 -2.45 6.75
N GLY A 260 24.89 -2.59 7.85
CA GLY A 260 24.40 -3.18 9.11
C GLY A 260 23.07 -2.57 9.57
N LEU A 261 22.02 -3.41 9.66
CA LEU A 261 20.65 -3.04 10.04
C LEU A 261 20.49 -3.00 11.57
N LEU A 262 21.18 -3.89 12.27
CA LEU A 262 21.17 -4.03 13.73
C LEU A 262 22.57 -3.74 14.26
N ASN A 263 22.70 -2.86 15.24
CA ASN A 263 24.00 -2.45 15.78
C ASN A 263 24.02 -2.61 17.30
N TRP A 264 24.74 -3.60 17.81
CA TRP A 264 24.81 -3.84 19.24
C TRP A 264 26.21 -3.65 19.82
N GLY A 265 26.29 -3.55 21.14
CA GLY A 265 27.56 -3.52 21.86
C GLY A 265 27.38 -3.24 23.33
N ILE A 266 28.51 -3.08 24.03
CA ILE A 266 28.53 -2.72 25.44
C ILE A 266 29.04 -1.29 25.55
N THR A 267 28.29 -0.43 26.24
CA THR A 267 28.70 0.96 26.49
C THR A 267 29.90 1.03 27.44
N LYS A 268 30.50 2.22 27.61
CA LYS A 268 31.57 2.43 28.60
C LYS A 268 31.14 2.04 30.03
N GLU A 269 29.87 2.20 30.34
CA GLU A 269 29.24 1.94 31.64
C GLU A 269 28.73 0.50 31.80
N ASN A 270 29.17 -0.44 30.95
CA ASN A 270 28.75 -1.85 30.98
C ASN A 270 27.24 -2.08 30.77
N VAL A 271 26.57 -1.18 30.04
CA VAL A 271 25.17 -1.35 29.62
C VAL A 271 25.14 -1.96 28.22
N GLY A 272 24.28 -2.97 28.01
CA GLY A 272 24.02 -3.54 26.69
C GLY A 272 23.19 -2.58 25.83
N TYR A 273 23.64 -2.35 24.60
CA TYR A 273 22.95 -1.56 23.58
C TYR A 273 22.67 -2.43 22.36
N ILE A 274 21.50 -2.27 21.73
CA ILE A 274 21.07 -2.94 20.49
C ILE A 274 20.35 -1.93 19.59
#